data_AF-A0A317H7Z9-F1
#
_entry.id   AF-A0A317H7Z9-F1
#
_cell.length_a   1.000
_cell.length_b   1.000
_cell.length_c   1.000
_cell.angle_alpha   90.00
_cell.angle_beta   90.00
_cell.angle_gamma   90.00
#
_symmetry.space_group_name_H-M   'P 1'
#
loop_
_entity.id
_entity.type
_entity.pdbx_description
1 polymer ?
#
loop_
_entity_poly.entity_id
_entity_poly.type
_entity_poly.pdbx_seq_one_letter_code
_entity_poly.pdbx_strand_id
1 'polypeptide(L)'
;MAIRQITGGAFQDASGKALAGGSITFRLSTDAVASDSQVSAPVLTKATLDSNGNISGTVNIWPNPQLTPATVYKISVYNAQGLLAWYSENSIPSGVGSFDIGTLTPLF
;
A
#
# COMPACT_ATOMS: atom_id res chain seq x y z
N MET A 1 4.80 -17.67 -8.36
CA MET A 1 3.94 -16.50 -8.03
C MET A 1 4.32 -16.07 -6.63
N ALA A 2 4.58 -14.78 -6.42
CA ALA A 2 5.09 -14.28 -5.15
C ALA A 2 4.32 -13.04 -4.74
N ILE A 3 3.84 -13.06 -3.50
CA ILE A 3 3.32 -11.89 -2.81
C ILE A 3 4.50 -10.93 -2.59
N ARG A 4 4.31 -9.64 -2.82
CA ARG A 4 5.37 -8.64 -2.63
C ARG A 4 5.29 -8.02 -1.26
N GLN A 5 6.44 -7.91 -0.62
CA GLN A 5 6.58 -7.11 0.58
C GLN A 5 6.61 -5.63 0.18
N ILE A 6 5.83 -4.80 0.86
CA ILE A 6 5.82 -3.35 0.68
C ILE A 6 6.65 -2.71 1.78
N THR A 7 7.54 -1.81 1.38
CA THR A 7 8.52 -1.14 2.23
C THR A 7 8.63 0.34 1.88
N GLY A 8 9.39 1.10 2.66
CA GLY A 8 9.72 2.49 2.38
C GLY A 8 8.52 3.43 2.47
N GLY A 9 8.47 4.41 1.57
CA GLY A 9 7.44 5.46 1.54
C GLY A 9 7.99 6.85 1.85
N ALA A 10 8.52 7.06 3.06
CA ALA A 10 8.90 8.38 3.57
C ALA A 10 7.74 9.40 3.49
N PHE A 11 6.55 9.02 3.96
CA PHE A 11 5.38 9.88 3.92
C PHE A 11 5.52 11.09 4.87
N GLN A 12 5.16 12.27 4.36
CA GLN A 12 5.32 13.55 5.06
C GLN A 12 4.04 14.38 4.91
N ASP A 13 3.81 15.31 5.83
CA ASP A 13 2.79 16.34 5.68
C ASP A 13 3.27 17.52 4.83
N ALA A 14 2.38 18.49 4.59
CA ALA A 14 2.68 19.69 3.81
C ALA A 14 3.76 20.59 4.43
N SER A 15 4.11 20.41 5.71
CA SER A 15 5.21 21.11 6.37
C SER A 15 6.56 20.39 6.22
N GLY A 16 6.59 19.23 5.54
CA GLY A 16 7.77 18.39 5.41
C GLY A 16 8.05 17.54 6.65
N LYS A 17 7.08 17.43 7.58
CA LYS A 17 7.22 16.60 8.77
C LYS A 17 6.77 15.19 8.45
N ALA A 18 7.61 14.20 8.77
CA ALA A 18 7.26 12.79 8.60
C ALA A 18 5.96 12.44 9.35
N LEU A 19 5.13 11.60 8.75
CA LEU A 19 3.90 11.07 9.34
C LEU A 19 4.20 9.96 10.37
N ALA A 20 5.05 10.30 11.32
CA ALA A 20 5.52 9.39 12.36
C ALA A 20 4.36 8.86 13.22
N GLY A 21 4.32 7.55 13.42
CA GLY A 21 3.23 6.89 14.18
C GLY A 21 1.88 6.88 13.46
N GLY A 22 1.85 7.26 12.18
CA GLY A 22 0.69 7.12 11.32
C GLY A 22 0.41 5.67 10.93
N SER A 23 -0.53 5.49 10.00
CA SER A 23 -0.82 4.17 9.44
C SER A 23 -1.15 4.24 7.95
N ILE A 24 -0.87 3.15 7.25
CA ILE A 24 -1.19 2.98 5.83
C ILE A 24 -2.14 1.81 5.67
N THR A 25 -3.10 1.94 4.77
CA THR A 25 -4.02 0.87 4.40
C THR A 25 -4.03 0.65 2.91
N PHE A 26 -4.08 -0.62 2.52
CA PHE A 26 -4.22 -1.09 1.14
C PHE A 26 -5.55 -1.79 0.99
N ARG A 27 -6.31 -1.41 -0.04
CA ARG A 27 -7.58 -2.02 -0.40
C ARG A 27 -7.65 -2.23 -1.90
N LEU A 28 -8.11 -3.39 -2.38
CA LEU A 28 -8.36 -3.56 -3.81
C LEU A 28 -9.59 -2.76 -4.26
N SER A 29 -9.61 -2.36 -5.53
CA SER A 29 -10.76 -1.70 -6.15
C SER A 29 -11.96 -2.63 -6.34
N THR A 30 -11.70 -3.90 -6.64
CA THR A 30 -12.68 -4.94 -6.98
C THR A 30 -12.17 -6.29 -6.49
N ASP A 31 -13.08 -7.21 -6.14
CA ASP A 31 -12.69 -8.59 -5.82
C ASP A 31 -11.93 -9.21 -6.98
N ALA A 32 -10.93 -10.03 -6.67
CA ALA A 32 -10.09 -10.66 -7.69
C ALA A 32 -9.65 -12.07 -7.28
N VAL A 33 -9.08 -12.79 -8.24
CA VAL A 33 -8.49 -14.10 -8.07
C VAL A 33 -7.01 -14.02 -8.41
N ALA A 34 -6.16 -14.55 -7.53
CA ALA A 34 -4.75 -14.79 -7.77
C ALA A 34 -4.51 -16.30 -7.84
N SER A 35 -4.39 -16.87 -9.05
CA SER A 35 -4.32 -18.32 -9.26
C SER A 35 -5.51 -19.05 -8.62
N ASP A 36 -5.28 -19.80 -7.54
CA ASP A 36 -6.30 -20.59 -6.84
C ASP A 36 -6.80 -19.90 -5.56
N SER A 37 -6.37 -18.65 -5.30
CA SER A 37 -6.76 -17.87 -4.13
C SER A 37 -7.72 -16.75 -4.49
N GLN A 38 -8.83 -16.65 -3.76
CA GLN A 38 -9.72 -15.49 -3.84
C GLN A 38 -9.17 -14.36 -2.96
N VAL A 39 -9.15 -13.15 -3.51
CA VAL A 39 -8.68 -11.93 -2.85
C VAL A 39 -9.82 -10.94 -2.77
N SER A 40 -10.38 -10.79 -1.57
CA SER A 40 -11.54 -9.93 -1.31
C SER A 40 -11.12 -8.46 -1.21
N ALA A 41 -11.77 -7.61 -1.99
CA ALA A 41 -11.55 -6.17 -1.99
C ALA A 41 -11.89 -5.43 -0.69
N PRO A 42 -12.93 -5.76 0.10
CA PRO A 42 -13.22 -5.00 1.31
C PRO A 42 -12.21 -5.23 2.44
N VAL A 43 -11.32 -6.22 2.33
CA VAL A 43 -10.31 -6.51 3.35
C VAL A 43 -9.18 -5.48 3.28
N LEU A 44 -8.97 -4.77 4.39
CA LEU A 44 -7.89 -3.80 4.53
C LEU A 44 -6.61 -4.49 5.01
N THR A 45 -5.55 -4.38 4.22
CA THR A 45 -4.20 -4.68 4.73
C THR A 45 -3.64 -3.41 5.33
N LYS A 46 -3.27 -3.42 6.61
CA LYS A 46 -2.82 -2.24 7.36
C LYS A 46 -1.40 -2.40 7.87
N ALA A 47 -0.62 -1.31 7.83
CA ALA A 47 0.65 -1.16 8.55
C ALA A 47 0.71 0.15 9.32
N THR A 48 1.62 0.19 10.29
CA THR A 48 2.02 1.42 10.98
C THR A 48 3.19 2.07 10.27
N LEU A 49 3.38 3.38 10.50
CA LEU A 49 4.54 4.12 10.02
C LEU A 49 5.56 4.33 11.15
N ASP A 50 6.85 4.20 10.83
CA ASP A 50 7.97 4.48 11.75
C ASP A 50 8.17 6.00 11.95
N SER A 51 9.20 6.39 12.72
CA SER A 51 9.51 7.80 12.99
C SER A 51 9.89 8.62 11.74
N ASN A 52 10.25 7.94 10.64
CA ASN A 52 10.65 8.55 9.37
C ASN A 52 9.50 8.53 8.35
N GLY A 53 8.30 8.08 8.73
CA GLY A 53 7.17 7.96 7.81
C GLY A 53 7.29 6.78 6.84
N ASN A 54 8.17 5.82 7.12
CA ASN A 54 8.27 4.58 6.35
C ASN A 54 7.34 3.52 6.92
N ILE A 55 6.95 2.56 6.08
CA ILE A 55 6.22 1.38 6.54
C ILE A 55 7.04 0.63 7.59
N SER A 56 6.46 0.46 8.77
CA SER A 56 7.00 -0.35 9.86
C SER A 56 6.37 -1.75 9.81
N GLY A 57 7.21 -2.76 9.99
CA GLY A 57 6.80 -4.17 9.96
C GLY A 57 6.79 -4.77 8.55
N THR A 58 6.08 -5.89 8.42
CA THR A 58 5.98 -6.64 7.15
C THR A 58 4.56 -6.54 6.60
N VAL A 59 4.42 -5.93 5.43
CA VAL A 59 3.16 -5.88 4.68
C VAL A 59 3.36 -6.63 3.38
N ASN A 60 2.56 -7.66 3.15
CA ASN A 60 2.63 -8.44 1.93
C ASN A 60 1.30 -8.31 1.18
N ILE A 61 1.35 -7.89 -0.09
CA ILE A 61 0.16 -7.77 -0.96
C ILE A 61 0.40 -8.42 -2.33
N TRP A 62 -0.69 -8.84 -2.97
CA TRP A 62 -0.66 -9.46 -4.29
C TRP A 62 -0.35 -8.42 -5.37
N PRO A 63 0.63 -8.65 -6.27
CA PRO A 63 0.84 -7.76 -7.40
C PRO A 63 -0.35 -7.74 -8.35
N ASN A 64 -0.71 -6.56 -8.87
CA ASN A 64 -1.87 -6.41 -9.76
C ASN A 64 -1.79 -7.23 -11.05
N PRO A 65 -0.61 -7.43 -11.70
CA PRO A 65 -0.52 -8.31 -12.87
C PRO A 65 -0.87 -9.78 -12.61
N GLN A 66 -0.96 -10.20 -11.33
CA GLN A 66 -1.33 -11.57 -10.94
C GLN A 66 -2.82 -11.69 -10.58
N LEU A 67 -3.57 -10.58 -10.57
CA LEU A 67 -4.97 -10.52 -10.18
C LEU A 67 -5.87 -10.49 -11.42
N THR A 68 -6.93 -11.31 -11.40
CA THR A 68 -7.99 -11.31 -12.41
C THR A 68 -9.35 -11.12 -11.73
N PRO A 69 -10.19 -10.15 -12.15
CA PRO A 69 -9.97 -9.18 -13.22
C PRO A 69 -8.85 -8.17 -12.89
N ALA A 70 -8.47 -7.33 -13.87
CA ALA A 70 -7.50 -6.26 -13.64
C ALA A 70 -8.03 -5.29 -12.57
N THR A 71 -7.21 -5.00 -11.57
CA THR A 71 -7.56 -4.17 -10.40
C THR A 71 -6.47 -3.15 -10.09
N VAL A 72 -6.78 -2.20 -9.22
CA VAL A 72 -5.80 -1.27 -8.61
C VAL A 72 -5.91 -1.33 -7.08
N TYR A 73 -4.83 -0.96 -6.39
CA TYR A 73 -4.88 -0.72 -4.95
C TYR A 73 -5.24 0.73 -4.66
N LYS A 74 -6.25 0.93 -3.84
CA LYS A 74 -6.57 2.18 -3.15
C LYS A 74 -5.72 2.24 -1.89
N ILE A 75 -4.78 3.17 -1.86
CA ILE A 75 -3.78 3.32 -0.82
C ILE A 75 -4.09 4.59 -0.06
N SER A 76 -4.34 4.45 1.24
CA SER A 76 -4.64 5.57 2.13
C SER A 76 -3.61 5.63 3.24
N VAL A 77 -3.04 6.79 3.48
CA VAL A 77 -2.11 7.06 4.58
C VAL A 77 -2.74 8.05 5.54
N TYR A 78 -2.70 7.70 6.82
CA TYR A 78 -3.27 8.44 7.93
C TYR A 78 -2.15 8.90 8.85
N ASN A 79 -2.29 10.10 9.40
CA ASN A 79 -1.38 10.60 10.45
C ASN A 79 -1.64 9.90 11.80
N ALA A 80 -0.84 10.23 12.81
CA ALA A 80 -0.97 9.66 14.16
C ALA A 80 -2.33 9.92 14.82
N GLN A 81 -3.03 11.00 14.41
CA GLN A 81 -4.38 11.31 14.86
C GLN A 81 -5.49 10.58 14.07
N GLY A 82 -5.12 9.75 13.09
CA GLY A 82 -6.08 9.02 12.25
C GLY A 82 -6.71 9.86 11.13
N LEU A 83 -6.21 11.07 10.86
CA LEU A 83 -6.65 11.90 9.75
C LEU A 83 -5.98 11.45 8.45
N LEU A 84 -6.75 11.38 7.37
CA LEU A 84 -6.22 11.08 6.04
C LEU A 84 -5.24 12.19 5.62
N ALA A 85 -4.00 11.80 5.34
CA ALA A 85 -2.92 12.70 4.97
C ALA A 85 -2.48 12.52 3.51
N TRP A 86 -2.62 11.31 2.97
CA TRP A 86 -2.31 11.02 1.58
C TRP A 86 -3.21 9.90 1.06
N TYR A 87 -3.53 9.96 -0.23
CA TYR A 87 -4.32 8.97 -0.94
C TYR A 87 -3.73 8.77 -2.33
N SER A 88 -3.74 7.54 -2.82
CA SER A 88 -3.60 7.30 -4.25
C SER A 88 -4.14 5.96 -4.69
N GLU A 89 -4.48 5.86 -5.98
CA GLU A 89 -4.82 4.60 -6.63
C GLU A 89 -3.67 4.17 -7.54
N ASN A 90 -3.04 3.03 -7.24
CA ASN A 90 -1.87 2.56 -7.98
C ASN A 90 -1.88 1.06 -8.23
N SER A 91 -1.23 0.68 -9.33
CA SER A 91 -0.88 -0.70 -9.63
C SER A 91 0.47 -1.03 -9.01
N ILE A 92 0.52 -2.14 -8.27
CA ILE A 92 1.71 -2.72 -7.70
C ILE A 92 2.29 -3.71 -8.72
N PRO A 93 3.49 -3.41 -9.28
CA PRO A 93 4.06 -4.26 -10.32
C PRO A 93 4.48 -5.62 -9.75
N SER A 94 4.55 -6.63 -10.61
CA SER A 94 5.13 -7.91 -10.27
C SER A 94 6.65 -7.79 -10.04
N GLY A 95 7.23 -8.74 -9.30
CA GLY A 95 8.65 -8.75 -8.99
C GLY A 95 8.98 -9.72 -7.86
N VAL A 96 10.27 -9.82 -7.53
CA VAL A 96 10.78 -10.58 -6.38
C VAL A 96 11.24 -9.63 -5.29
N GLY A 97 11.12 -10.05 -4.03
CA GLY A 97 11.54 -9.24 -2.87
C GLY A 97 10.59 -8.10 -2.54
N SER A 98 11.15 -6.99 -2.05
CA SER A 98 10.40 -5.83 -1.61
C SER A 98 10.06 -4.85 -2.73
N PHE A 99 9.04 -4.02 -2.51
CA PHE A 99 8.70 -2.85 -3.29
C PHE A 99 8.79 -1.63 -2.40
N ASP A 100 9.60 -0.65 -2.79
CA ASP A 100 9.54 0.66 -2.15
C ASP A 100 8.33 1.43 -2.67
N ILE A 101 7.38 1.71 -1.78
CA ILE A 101 6.19 2.46 -2.14
C ILE A 101 6.48 3.95 -2.39
N GLY A 102 7.59 4.47 -1.87
CA GLY A 102 8.02 5.85 -2.10
C GLY A 102 8.43 6.13 -3.55
N THR A 103 8.67 5.08 -4.35
CA THR A 103 8.94 5.23 -5.80
C THR A 103 7.66 5.31 -6.63
N LEU A 104 6.47 5.19 -6.03
CA LEU A 104 5.22 5.37 -6.76
C LEU A 104 5.05 6.84 -7.15
N THR A 105 4.80 7.07 -8.42
CA THR A 105 4.23 8.35 -8.87
C THR A 105 2.74 8.31 -8.61
N PRO A 106 2.17 9.18 -7.75
CA PRO A 106 0.74 9.20 -7.50
C PRO A 106 0.01 9.49 -8.82
N LEU A 107 -0.92 8.62 -9.22
CA LEU A 107 -1.65 8.77 -10.48
C LEU A 107 -2.87 9.68 -10.31
N PHE A 108 -3.49 9.66 -9.13
CA PHE A 108 -4.65 10.46 -8.72
C PHE A 108 -4.65 10.59 -7.19
#